data_AF-A0A450STT4-F1
#
_entry.id   AF-A0A450STT4-F1
#
_cell.length_a   1.000
_cell.length_b   1.000
_cell.length_c   1.000
_cell.angle_alpha   90.00
_cell.angle_beta   90.00
_cell.angle_gamma   90.00
#
_symmetry.space_group_name_H-M   'P 1'
#
loop_
_entity.id
_entity.type
_entity.pdbx_description
1 polymer ?
#
loop_
_entity_poly.entity_id
_entity_poly.type
_entity_poly.pdbx_seq_one_letter_code
_entity_poly.pdbx_strand_id
1 'polypeptide(L)' 'MMTTLDECEQKARRLPLSERALLIEYLVATLDDLDEKECERLWVAEAERRYIEYRQGTITARPADDVFQDARAKLASIG' A
#
# COMPACT_ATOMS: atom_id res chain seq x y z
N MET A 1 2.87 17.22 -29.32
CA MET A 1 3.66 17.71 -28.17
C MET A 1 4.08 16.50 -27.39
N MET A 2 5.34 16.44 -26.94
CA MET A 2 5.79 15.35 -26.07
C MET A 2 5.28 15.62 -24.66
N THR A 3 4.77 14.61 -23.97
CA THR A 3 4.33 14.76 -22.59
C THR A 3 5.53 14.73 -21.64
N THR A 4 5.38 15.26 -20.44
CA THR A 4 6.40 15.16 -19.39
C THR A 4 6.78 13.70 -19.11
N LEU A 5 5.82 12.79 -19.20
CA LEU A 5 6.06 11.35 -19.00
C LEU A 5 6.97 10.78 -20.10
N ASP A 6 6.70 11.10 -21.36
CA ASP A 6 7.50 10.65 -22.50
C ASP A 6 8.97 11.12 -22.39
N GLU A 7 9.19 12.36 -21.91
CA GLU A 7 10.54 12.89 -21.69
C GLU A 7 11.27 12.18 -20.55
N CYS A 8 10.58 11.90 -19.45
CA CYS A 8 11.13 11.15 -18.33
C CYS A 8 11.51 9.73 -18.74
N GLU A 9 10.67 9.05 -19.51
CA GLU A 9 10.95 7.69 -20.00
C GLU A 9 12.20 7.66 -20.88
N GLN A 10 12.32 8.60 -21.83
CA GLN A 10 13.49 8.69 -22.69
C GLN A 10 14.78 8.95 -21.92
N LYS A 11 14.73 9.81 -20.89
CA LYS A 11 15.89 10.09 -20.02
C LYS A 11 16.26 8.86 -19.18
N ALA A 12 15.29 8.22 -18.54
CA ALA A 12 15.49 7.04 -17.71
C ALA A 12 16.09 5.87 -18.52
N ARG A 13 15.64 5.65 -19.76
CA ARG A 13 16.18 4.60 -20.65
C ARG A 13 17.67 4.80 -20.99
N ARG A 14 18.18 6.03 -20.96
CA ARG A 14 19.58 6.35 -21.24
C ARG A 14 20.51 6.16 -20.05
N LEU A 15 19.96 5.98 -18.84
CA LEU A 15 20.74 5.77 -17.64
C LEU A 15 21.37 4.37 -17.61
N PRO A 16 22.58 4.21 -17.04
CA PRO A 16 23.14 2.91 -16.69
C PRO A 16 22.20 2.08 -15.82
N LEU A 17 22.36 0.75 -15.84
CA LEU A 17 21.49 -0.17 -15.10
C LEU A 17 21.44 0.15 -13.60
N SER A 18 22.58 0.47 -12.98
CA SER A 18 22.67 0.84 -11.56
C SER A 18 21.88 2.10 -11.22
N GLU A 19 21.95 3.13 -12.06
CA GLU A 19 21.23 4.39 -11.86
C GLU A 19 19.73 4.23 -12.10
N ARG A 20 19.32 3.38 -13.06
CA ARG A 20 17.90 3.03 -13.23
C ARG A 20 17.35 2.32 -12.02
N ALA A 21 18.11 1.40 -11.42
CA ALA A 21 17.68 0.69 -10.22
C ALA A 21 17.46 1.66 -9.04
N LEU A 22 18.40 2.59 -8.81
CA LEU A 22 18.26 3.63 -7.80
C LEU A 22 17.05 4.55 -8.06
N LEU A 23 16.84 4.94 -9.32
CA LEU A 23 15.68 5.76 -9.70
C LEU A 23 14.35 5.03 -9.44
N ILE A 24 14.28 3.74 -9.75
CA ILE A 24 13.09 2.91 -9.47
C ILE A 24 12.84 2.82 -7.96
N GLU A 25 13.88 2.54 -7.17
CA GLU A 25 13.76 2.46 -5.71
C GLU A 25 13.23 3.77 -5.12
N TYR A 26 13.81 4.91 -5.53
CA TYR A 26 13.34 6.23 -5.11
C TYR A 26 11.88 6.48 -5.50
N LEU A 27 11.52 6.26 -6.78
CA LEU A 27 10.17 6.51 -7.26
C LEU A 27 9.15 5.63 -6.53
N VAL A 28 9.46 4.35 -6.32
CA VAL A 28 8.61 3.42 -5.56
C VAL A 28 8.47 3.88 -4.11
N ALA A 29 9.55 4.30 -3.44
CA ALA A 29 9.47 4.82 -2.08
C ALA A 29 8.57 6.06 -1.97
N THR A 30 8.53 6.91 -3.01
CA THR A 30 7.60 8.05 -3.07
C THR A 30 6.17 7.69 -3.47
N LEU A 31 5.92 6.47 -3.97
CA LEU A 31 4.55 5.99 -4.18
C LEU A 31 3.84 5.68 -2.87
N ASP A 32 4.60 5.37 -1.80
CA ASP A 32 4.03 5.21 -0.45
C ASP A 32 3.71 6.57 0.21
N ASP A 33 4.20 7.67 -0.37
CA ASP A 33 3.86 9.06 -0.04
C ASP A 33 2.57 9.50 -0.76
N LEU A 34 1.62 8.55 -0.95
CA LEU A 34 0.24 8.89 -1.24
C LEU A 34 -0.21 9.88 -0.16
N ASP A 35 -0.83 10.99 -0.58
CA ASP A 35 -1.38 12.01 0.33
C ASP A 35 -2.06 11.27 1.50
N GLU A 36 -1.58 11.49 2.72
CA GLU A 36 -2.07 10.82 3.92
C GLU A 36 -3.60 10.88 3.99
N LYS A 37 -4.18 11.95 3.45
CA LYS A 37 -5.63 12.15 3.27
C LYS A 37 -6.28 11.17 2.30
N GLU A 38 -5.62 10.83 1.20
CA GLU A 38 -6.13 9.84 0.25
C GLU A 38 -6.04 8.43 0.84
N CYS A 39 -4.96 8.12 1.57
CA CYS A 39 -4.87 6.89 2.36
C CYS A 39 -6.02 6.83 3.39
N GLU A 40 -6.22 7.88 4.18
CA GLU A 40 -7.32 7.97 5.16
C GLU A 40 -8.68 7.79 4.47
N ARG A 41 -8.91 8.46 3.33
CA ARG A 41 -10.14 8.33 2.54
C ARG A 41 -10.39 6.89 2.09
N LEU A 42 -9.36 6.21 1.60
CA LEU A 42 -9.45 4.80 1.17
C LEU A 42 -9.71 3.86 2.36
N TRP A 43 -9.07 4.10 3.50
CA TRP A 43 -9.29 3.33 4.72
C TRP A 43 -10.72 3.49 5.28
N VAL A 44 -11.26 4.71 5.27
CA VAL A 44 -12.65 4.96 5.66
C VAL A 44 -13.63 4.22 4.74
N ALA A 45 -13.42 4.32 3.42
CA ALA A 45 -14.26 3.62 2.45
C ALA A 45 -14.25 2.10 2.64
N GLU A 46 -13.07 1.52 2.90
CA GLU A 46 -12.93 0.09 3.15
C GLU A 46 -13.57 -0.34 4.48
N ALA A 47 -13.43 0.46 5.54
CA ALA A 47 -14.06 0.20 6.82
C ALA A 47 -15.59 0.19 6.72
N GLU A 48 -16.16 1.17 5.99
CA GLU A 48 -17.61 1.24 5.75
C GLU A 48 -18.10 0.05 4.93
N ARG A 49 -17.40 -0.31 3.85
CA ARG A 49 -17.72 -1.50 3.03
C ARG A 49 -17.76 -2.77 3.89
N ARG A 50 -16.73 -3.02 4.69
CA ARG A 50 -16.67 -4.21 5.56
C ARG A 50 -17.75 -4.20 6.63
N TYR A 51 -18.06 -3.04 7.20
CA TYR A 51 -19.13 -2.93 8.18
C TYR A 51 -20.48 -3.30 7.59
N ILE A 52 -20.78 -2.82 6.38
CA ILE A 52 -22.02 -3.16 5.65
C ILE A 52 -22.09 -4.67 5.38
N GLU A 53 -21.02 -5.27 4.86
CA GLU A 53 -20.96 -6.71 4.58
C GLU A 53 -21.15 -7.55 5.85
N TYR A 54 -20.57 -7.12 6.97
CA TYR A 54 -20.74 -7.79 8.26
C TYR A 54 -22.19 -7.68 8.75
N ARG A 55 -22.79 -6.49 8.66
CA ARG A 55 -24.20 -6.27 9.04
C ARG A 55 -25.17 -7.06 8.18
N GLN A 56 -24.83 -7.30 6.92
CA GLN A 56 -25.60 -8.14 6.00
C GLN A 56 -25.37 -9.65 6.20
N GLY A 57 -24.36 -10.04 6.98
CA GLY A 57 -23.99 -11.45 7.20
C GLY A 57 -23.19 -12.06 6.05
N THR A 58 -22.72 -11.25 5.10
CA THR A 58 -21.87 -11.69 3.97
C THR A 58 -20.47 -12.06 4.44
N ILE A 59 -20.00 -11.45 5.54
CA ILE A 59 -18.74 -11.78 6.20
C ILE A 59 -18.95 -12.04 7.70
N THR A 60 -18.11 -12.89 8.28
CA THR A 60 -18.13 -13.23 9.70
C THR A 60 -17.02 -12.50 10.47
N ALA A 61 -17.31 -12.12 11.72
CA ALA A 61 -16.28 -11.61 12.64
C ALA A 61 -15.47 -12.75 13.27
N ARG A 62 -14.25 -12.44 13.70
CA ARG A 62 -13.43 -13.31 14.54
C ARG A 62 -13.47 -12.82 15.99
N PRO A 63 -13.43 -13.72 16.99
CA PRO A 63 -13.25 -13.32 18.38
C PRO A 63 -11.97 -12.51 18.57
N ALA A 64 -12.06 -11.43 19.35
CA ALA A 64 -10.93 -10.52 19.57
C ALA A 64 -9.74 -11.24 20.22
N ASP A 65 -10.00 -12.15 21.17
CA ASP A 65 -8.96 -12.88 21.90
C ASP A 65 -8.07 -13.70 20.95
N ASP A 66 -8.68 -14.41 19.98
CA ASP A 66 -7.96 -15.18 18.95
C ASP A 66 -7.08 -14.26 18.09
N VAL A 67 -7.63 -13.11 17.68
CA VAL A 67 -6.91 -12.11 16.86
C VAL A 67 -5.68 -11.58 17.61
N PHE A 68 -5.84 -11.22 18.88
CA PHE A 68 -4.73 -10.72 19.69
C PHE A 68 -3.70 -11.81 20.02
N GLN A 69 -4.14 -13.05 20.23
CA GLN A 69 -3.23 -14.18 20.42
C GLN A 69 -2.35 -14.40 19.18
N ASP A 70 -2.95 -14.44 17.99
CA ASP A 70 -2.22 -14.59 16.73
C ASP A 70 -1.22 -13.44 16.50
N ALA A 71 -1.64 -12.21 16.76
CA ALA A 71 -0.80 -11.03 16.59
C ALA A 71 0.44 -11.08 17.50
N ARG A 72 0.25 -11.43 18.78
CA ARG A 72 1.37 -11.60 19.73
C ARG A 72 2.31 -12.73 19.32
N ALA A 73 1.77 -13.87 18.88
CA ALA A 73 2.58 -15.00 18.42
C ALA A 73 3.45 -14.62 17.22
N LYS A 74 2.90 -13.87 16.25
CA LYS A 74 3.66 -13.37 15.10
C LYS A 74 4.76 -12.41 15.52
N LEU A 75 4.47 -11.44 16.39
CA LEU A 75 5.48 -10.51 16.89
C LEU A 75 6.62 -11.24 17.62
N ALA A 76 6.30 -12.27 18.40
CA ALA A 76 7.29 -13.09 19.09
C ALA A 76 8.18 -13.92 18.13
N SER A 77 7.73 -14.17 16.90
CA SER A 77 8.50 -14.92 15.88
C SER A 77 9.41 -14.04 15.02
N ILE A 78 9.33 -12.72 15.16
CA ILE A 78 10.13 -11.73 14.41
C ILE A 78 11.42 -11.35 15.18
N GLY A 79 11.54 -11.76 16.45
CA GLY A 79 12.76 -11.61 17.27
C GLY A 79 13.56 -12.90 17.37
#